data_AF-A0A9Q1FV54-F1
#
_entry.id   AF-A0A9Q1FV54-F1
#
_cell.length_a   1.000
_cell.length_b   1.000
_cell.length_c   1.000
_cell.angle_alpha   90.00
_cell.angle_beta   90.00
_cell.angle_gamma   90.00
#
_symmetry.space_group_name_H-M   'P 1'
#
loop_
_entity.id
_entity.type
_entity.pdbx_description
1 polymer ?
#
loop_
_entity_poly.entity_id
_entity_poly.type
_entity_poly.pdbx_seq_one_letter_code
_entity_poly.pdbx_strand_id
1 'polypeptide(L)'
;MSKQRGDLEKFLKNVDEISTLVKELNSSSECCQKKAIENSDRLLASWKQEEPSKTQLNRTVINTKSPQHDTAPTGLKNDSDMSSVNFMKILEKDAEDRAERRKKNEEIAYGASSV
;
A
#
# COMPACT_ATOMS: atom_id res chain seq x y z
N MET A 1 26.20 19.39 13.26
CA MET A 1 25.25 20.51 13.50
C MET A 1 24.74 21.16 12.21
N SER A 2 25.56 21.38 11.17
CA SER A 2 25.12 22.01 9.91
C SER A 2 24.13 21.17 9.10
N LYS A 3 24.37 19.86 8.97
CA LYS A 3 23.51 18.93 8.22
C LYS A 3 22.07 18.87 8.77
N GLN A 4 21.92 18.71 10.09
CA GLN A 4 20.61 18.69 10.75
C GLN A 4 19.80 19.98 10.56
N ARG A 5 20.47 21.15 10.52
CA ARG A 5 19.81 22.43 10.23
C ARG A 5 19.33 22.50 8.78
N GLY A 6 20.16 22.07 7.83
CA GLY A 6 19.77 22.02 6.41
C GLY A 6 18.62 21.04 6.16
N ASP A 7 18.65 19.87 6.81
CA ASP A 7 17.59 18.87 6.71
C ASP A 7 16.27 19.41 7.30
N LEU A 8 16.33 20.10 8.45
CA LEU A 8 15.17 20.74 9.07
C LEU A 8 14.59 21.87 8.20
N GLU A 9 15.44 22.71 7.62
CA GLU A 9 15.00 23.80 6.74
C GLU A 9 14.33 23.27 5.47
N LYS A 10 14.90 22.22 4.86
CA LYS A 10 14.29 21.51 3.73
C LYS A 10 12.92 20.92 4.12
N PHE A 11 12.83 20.28 5.29
CA PHE A 11 11.57 19.75 5.78
C PHE A 11 10.50 20.83 5.96
N LEU A 12 10.83 21.95 6.60
CA LEU A 12 9.90 23.06 6.82
C LEU A 12 9.41 23.65 5.49
N LYS A 13 10.32 23.83 4.53
CA LYS A 13 9.96 24.29 3.18
C LYS A 13 8.97 23.34 2.50
N ASN A 14 9.20 22.03 2.60
CA ASN A 14 8.28 21.03 2.04
C ASN A 14 6.91 21.10 2.71
N VAL A 15 6.85 21.31 4.03
CA VAL A 15 5.58 21.47 4.77
C VAL A 15 4.80 22.68 4.28
N ASP A 16 5.47 23.83 4.09
CA ASP A 16 4.83 25.05 3.61
C ASP A 16 4.31 24.90 2.17
N GLU A 17 5.07 24.24 1.31
CA GLU A 17 4.67 23.94 -0.07
C GLU A 17 3.43 23.02 -0.11
N ILE A 18 3.44 21.93 0.66
CA ILE A 18 2.28 21.02 0.76
C ILE A 18 1.06 21.76 1.36
N SER A 19 1.25 22.59 2.38
CA SER A 19 0.16 23.37 2.99
C SER A 19 -0.51 24.29 1.96
N THR A 20 0.29 24.91 1.11
CA THR A 20 -0.20 25.77 0.02
C THR A 20 -1.02 24.96 -0.98
N LEU A 21 -0.51 23.81 -1.43
CA LEU A 21 -1.23 22.92 -2.36
C LEU A 21 -2.58 22.46 -1.79
N VAL A 22 -2.62 22.06 -0.52
CA VAL A 22 -3.87 21.63 0.13
C VAL A 22 -4.88 22.78 0.21
N LYS A 23 -4.44 24.02 0.46
CA LYS A 23 -5.34 25.19 0.45
C LYS A 23 -5.89 25.46 -0.95
N GLU A 24 -5.05 25.38 -1.98
CA GLU A 24 -5.48 25.60 -3.37
C GLU A 24 -6.43 24.49 -3.85
N LEU A 25 -6.19 23.23 -3.46
CA LEU A 25 -7.09 22.09 -3.73
C LEU A 25 -8.47 22.25 -3.09
N ASN A 26 -8.54 22.89 -1.91
CA ASN A 26 -9.79 23.15 -1.20
C ASN A 26 -10.47 24.46 -1.64
N SER A 27 -9.91 25.19 -2.62
CA SER A 27 -10.51 26.41 -3.15
C SER A 27 -11.77 26.10 -3.95
N SER A 28 -12.76 27.00 -3.95
CA SER A 28 -13.94 26.89 -4.83
C SER A 28 -13.63 27.19 -6.31
N SER A 29 -12.42 27.65 -6.62
CA SER A 29 -11.99 27.96 -7.99
C SER A 29 -11.43 26.73 -8.70
N GLU A 30 -12.10 26.28 -9.76
CA GLU A 30 -11.66 25.12 -10.57
C GLU A 30 -10.25 25.33 -11.17
N CYS A 31 -9.92 26.56 -11.55
CA CYS A 31 -8.58 26.90 -12.08
C CYS A 31 -7.50 26.70 -11.00
N CYS A 32 -7.78 27.13 -9.77
CA CYS A 32 -6.87 26.92 -8.64
C CYS A 32 -6.70 25.44 -8.32
N GLN A 33 -7.79 24.66 -8.33
CA GLN A 33 -7.73 23.22 -8.10
C GLN A 33 -6.89 22.50 -9.17
N LYS A 34 -7.13 22.78 -10.46
CA LYS A 34 -6.36 22.16 -11.57
C LYS A 34 -4.87 22.46 -11.46
N LYS A 35 -4.53 23.73 -11.20
CA LYS A 35 -3.14 24.16 -11.00
C LYS A 35 -2.50 23.46 -9.80
N ALA A 36 -3.24 23.31 -8.70
CA ALA A 36 -2.76 22.61 -7.51
C ALA A 36 -2.51 21.11 -7.77
N ILE A 37 -3.35 20.46 -8.58
CA ILE A 37 -3.15 19.08 -9.02
C ILE A 37 -1.85 18.96 -9.84
N GLU A 38 -1.66 19.81 -10.85
CA GLU A 38 -0.45 19.81 -11.68
C GLU A 38 0.82 20.05 -10.85
N ASN A 39 0.77 21.01 -9.93
CA ASN A 39 1.89 21.29 -9.03
C ASN A 39 2.18 20.13 -8.07
N SER A 40 1.14 19.45 -7.57
CA SER A 40 1.28 18.26 -6.73
C SER A 40 1.94 17.11 -7.50
N ASP A 41 1.53 16.88 -8.75
CA ASP A 41 2.13 15.86 -9.62
C ASP A 41 3.61 16.17 -9.90
N ARG A 42 3.97 17.45 -10.11
CA ARG A 42 5.37 17.90 -10.25
C ARG A 42 6.19 17.68 -8.99
N LEU A 43 5.64 18.01 -7.82
CA LEU A 43 6.32 17.83 -6.53
C LEU A 43 6.62 16.35 -6.27
N LEU A 44 5.64 15.46 -6.49
CA LEU A 44 5.83 14.01 -6.38
C LEU A 44 6.90 13.48 -7.34
N ALA A 45 6.97 14.00 -8.57
CA ALA A 45 8.01 13.62 -9.53
C ALA A 45 9.42 14.04 -9.06
N SER A 46 9.55 15.20 -8.43
CA SER A 46 10.84 15.67 -7.89
C SER A 46 11.35 14.78 -6.76
N TRP A 47 10.46 14.30 -5.88
CA TRP A 47 10.85 13.42 -4.78
C TRP A 47 11.21 12.00 -5.23
N LYS A 48 10.66 11.52 -6.35
CA LYS A 48 11.06 10.24 -6.95
C LYS A 48 12.55 10.21 -7.35
N GLN A 49 13.16 11.36 -7.61
CA GLN A 49 14.57 11.45 -8.00
C GLN A 49 15.53 11.55 -6.83
N GLU A 50 15.09 12.02 -5.66
CA GLU A 50 16.00 12.35 -4.56
C GLU A 50 16.44 11.14 -3.72
N GLU A 51 15.62 10.10 -3.54
CA GLU A 51 16.00 8.84 -2.88
C GLU A 51 14.96 7.74 -3.25
N PRO A 52 15.36 6.48 -3.50
CA PRO A 52 14.43 5.38 -3.65
C PRO A 52 13.76 5.08 -2.30
N SER A 53 12.63 5.72 -2.04
CA SER A 53 11.79 5.38 -0.89
C SER A 53 11.44 3.89 -0.94
N LYS A 54 11.48 3.21 0.22
CA LYS A 54 11.09 1.78 0.33
C LYS A 54 9.66 1.50 -0.17
N THR A 55 8.83 2.54 -0.21
CA THR A 55 7.45 2.50 -0.67
C THR A 55 7.34 3.19 -2.02
N GLN A 56 6.69 2.55 -2.99
CA GLN A 56 6.43 3.12 -4.30
C GLN A 56 5.45 4.29 -4.19
N LEU A 57 5.84 5.46 -4.70
CA LEU A 57 4.96 6.64 -4.79
C LEU A 57 3.85 6.37 -5.83
N ASN A 58 2.68 5.98 -5.34
CA ASN A 58 1.48 5.70 -6.13
C ASN A 58 0.56 6.92 -6.19
N ARG A 59 0.00 7.19 -7.37
CA ARG A 59 -1.04 8.22 -7.57
C ARG A 59 -2.40 7.53 -7.54
N THR A 60 -3.27 7.93 -6.63
CA THR A 60 -4.66 7.50 -6.64
C THR A 60 -5.43 8.37 -7.63
N VAL A 61 -6.02 7.76 -8.65
CA VAL A 61 -6.85 8.46 -9.63
C VAL A 61 -8.28 8.01 -9.41
N ILE A 62 -9.21 8.96 -9.25
CA ILE A 62 -10.64 8.62 -9.25
C ILE A 62 -10.96 8.10 -10.65
N ASN A 63 -11.42 6.86 -10.74
CA ASN A 63 -11.87 6.32 -12.00
C ASN A 63 -13.11 7.10 -12.46
N THR A 64 -12.92 8.02 -13.41
CA THR A 64 -14.00 8.84 -13.98
C THR A 64 -14.81 8.08 -15.01
N LYS A 65 -14.34 6.89 -15.42
CA LYS A 65 -15.15 5.96 -16.19
C LYS A 65 -16.14 5.33 -15.21
N SER A 66 -17.44 5.42 -15.54
CA SER A 66 -18.40 4.46 -15.01
C SER A 66 -17.79 3.07 -15.19
N PRO A 67 -17.90 2.14 -14.23
CA PRO A 67 -17.67 0.74 -14.53
C PRO A 67 -18.66 0.39 -15.63
N GLN A 68 -18.25 0.53 -16.89
CA GLN A 68 -18.89 -0.21 -17.95
C GLN A 68 -18.82 -1.63 -17.43
N HIS A 69 -19.98 -2.29 -17.42
CA HIS A 69 -20.18 -3.66 -17.00
C HIS A 69 -19.43 -4.64 -17.93
N ASP A 70 -18.29 -4.22 -18.47
CA ASP A 70 -17.45 -4.89 -19.42
C ASP A 70 -16.56 -5.83 -18.63
N THR A 71 -17.20 -6.95 -18.32
CA THR A 71 -16.60 -8.23 -17.99
C THR A 71 -15.86 -8.27 -16.66
N ALA A 72 -16.46 -8.98 -15.71
CA ALA A 72 -15.67 -9.79 -14.77
C ALA A 72 -14.49 -10.41 -15.54
N PRO A 73 -13.27 -10.46 -14.96
CA PRO A 73 -12.09 -10.89 -15.68
C PRO A 73 -12.40 -12.22 -16.39
N THR A 74 -12.42 -12.18 -17.72
CA THR A 74 -12.63 -13.31 -18.63
C THR A 74 -11.51 -14.36 -18.55
N GLY A 75 -10.66 -14.24 -17.53
CA GLY A 75 -9.53 -15.12 -17.20
C GLY A 75 -9.73 -15.98 -15.96
N LEU A 76 -10.84 -15.87 -15.22
CA LEU A 76 -11.26 -16.97 -14.35
C LEU A 76 -11.99 -18.00 -15.22
N LYS A 77 -11.24 -18.60 -16.15
CA LYS A 77 -11.58 -19.97 -16.53
C LYS A 77 -11.65 -20.72 -15.22
N ASN A 78 -12.73 -21.46 -15.01
CA ASN A 78 -12.79 -22.53 -14.03
C ASN A 78 -11.65 -23.51 -14.38
N ASP A 79 -10.41 -23.14 -14.05
CA ASP A 79 -9.36 -24.12 -13.88
C ASP A 79 -9.86 -24.98 -12.73
N SER A 80 -9.90 -26.28 -12.94
CA SER A 80 -10.24 -27.26 -11.91
C SER A 80 -9.44 -27.04 -10.61
N ASP A 81 -8.31 -26.36 -10.72
CA ASP A 81 -7.43 -25.96 -9.63
C ASP A 81 -8.03 -24.90 -8.68
N MET A 82 -9.03 -24.14 -9.11
CA MET A 82 -9.79 -23.18 -8.29
C MET A 82 -11.21 -23.67 -7.95
N SER A 83 -11.45 -24.98 -8.02
CA SER A 83 -12.68 -25.57 -7.47
C SER A 83 -12.78 -25.29 -5.96
N SER A 84 -13.99 -25.02 -5.47
CA SER A 84 -14.26 -24.87 -4.03
C SER A 84 -13.72 -26.04 -3.22
N VAL A 85 -13.71 -27.24 -3.80
CA VAL A 85 -13.15 -28.47 -3.21
C VAL A 85 -11.64 -28.36 -3.03
N ASN A 86 -10.91 -27.81 -4.00
CA ASN A 86 -9.47 -27.64 -3.90
C ASN A 86 -9.10 -26.57 -2.87
N PHE A 87 -9.87 -25.48 -2.81
CA PHE A 87 -9.70 -24.47 -1.77
C PHE A 87 -9.90 -25.05 -0.36
N MET A 88 -10.96 -25.83 -0.15
CA MET A 88 -11.22 -26.50 1.13
C MET A 88 -10.12 -27.49 1.48
N LYS A 89 -9.61 -28.26 0.50
CA LYS A 89 -8.50 -29.20 0.70
C LYS A 89 -7.19 -28.49 1.11
N ILE A 90 -6.91 -27.32 0.54
CA ILE A 90 -5.74 -26.50 0.92
C ILE A 90 -5.90 -25.99 2.36
N LEU A 91 -7.09 -25.51 2.72
CA LEU A 91 -7.39 -25.04 4.08
C LEU A 91 -7.25 -26.17 5.12
N GLU A 92 -7.77 -27.36 4.81
CA GLU A 92 -7.70 -28.51 5.70
C GLU A 92 -6.23 -28.90 5.98
N LYS A 93 -5.41 -28.99 4.93
CA LYS A 93 -3.98 -29.28 5.07
C LYS A 93 -3.24 -28.25 5.94
N ASP A 94 -3.50 -26.96 5.74
CA ASP A 94 -2.89 -25.90 6.54
C ASP A 94 -3.36 -25.93 8.02
N ALA A 95 -4.60 -26.36 8.29
CA ALA A 95 -5.10 -26.56 9.64
C ALA A 95 -4.40 -27.72 10.35
N GLU A 96 -4.17 -28.84 9.66
CA GLU A 96 -3.40 -29.98 10.16
C GLU A 96 -1.95 -29.60 10.47
N ASP A 97 -1.26 -28.93 9.54
CA ASP A 97 0.12 -28.46 9.73
C ASP A 97 0.24 -27.50 10.94
N ARG A 98 -0.78 -26.66 11.17
CA ARG A 98 -0.86 -25.82 12.38
C ARG A 98 -1.03 -26.63 13.66
N ALA A 99 -1.82 -27.70 13.63
CA ALA A 99 -2.02 -28.55 14.80
C ALA A 99 -0.72 -29.27 15.18
N GLU A 100 -0.02 -29.84 14.19
CA GLU A 100 1.27 -30.51 14.40
C GLU A 100 2.35 -29.56 14.93
N ARG A 101 2.41 -28.32 14.40
CA ARG A 101 3.34 -27.32 14.93
C ARG A 101 3.01 -26.90 16.36
N ARG A 102 1.73 -26.80 16.72
CA ARG A 102 1.33 -26.50 18.10
C ARG A 102 1.78 -27.62 19.04
N LYS A 103 1.51 -28.88 18.68
CA LYS A 103 1.92 -30.04 19.46
C LYS A 103 3.45 -30.09 19.68
N LYS A 104 4.24 -29.91 18.61
CA LYS A 104 5.71 -29.87 18.72
C LYS A 104 6.20 -28.71 19.58
N ASN A 105 5.59 -27.53 19.44
CA ASN A 105 5.96 -26.38 20.27
C ASN A 105 5.60 -26.59 21.75
N GLU A 106 4.47 -27.24 22.04
CA GLU A 106 4.07 -27.64 23.40
C GLU A 106 5.05 -28.68 23.96
N GLU A 107 5.42 -29.71 23.18
CA GLU A 107 6.43 -30.70 23.59
C GLU A 107 7.79 -30.05 23.89
N ILE A 108 8.22 -29.06 23.10
CA ILE A 108 9.45 -28.31 23.37
C ILE A 108 9.30 -27.47 24.64
N ALA A 109 8.18 -26.75 24.81
CA ALA A 109 7.95 -25.85 25.94
C ALA A 109 7.80 -26.60 27.27
N TYR A 110 7.06 -27.70 27.28
CA TYR A 110 6.78 -28.48 28.49
C TYR A 110 7.78 -29.64 28.69
N GLY A 111 8.35 -30.19 27.63
CA GLY A 111 9.40 -31.21 27.71
C GLY A 111 10.76 -30.67 28.16
N ALA A 112 11.06 -29.40 27.89
CA ALA A 112 12.24 -28.72 28.44
C ALA A 112 12.09 -28.32 29.92
N SER A 113 10.88 -28.46 30.50
CA SER A 113 10.60 -28.14 31.90
C SER A 113 10.71 -29.33 32.86
N SER A 114 11.14 -30.51 32.37
CA SER A 114 11.24 -31.75 33.16
C SER A 114 12.68 -32.23 33.45
N VAL A 115 13.65 -31.31 33.54
CA VAL A 115 15.01 -31.60 34.03
C VAL A 115 15.36 -30.73 35.22
#